data_AF-A0A9E6CGW4-F1
#
_entry.id   AF-A0A9E6CGW4-F1
#
_cell.length_a   1.000
_cell.length_b   1.000
_cell.length_c   1.000
_cell.angle_alpha   90.00
_cell.angle_beta   90.00
_cell.angle_gamma   90.00
#
_symmetry.space_group_name_H-M   'P 1'
#
loop_
_entity.id
_entity.type
_entity.pdbx_description
1 polymer ?
#
loop_
_entity_poly.entity_id
_entity_poly.type
_entity_poly.pdbx_seq_one_letter_code
_entity_poly.pdbx_strand_id
1 'polypeptide(L)' 'MMIVFCFLLAPIFSYVRLKANSVIAAAILRGSLNATTGLAIMVVKGKGDLFVGVTGAAGFIVLVIINLSIFIFERFINKV' A
#
# COMPACT_ATOMS: atom_id res chain seq x y z
N MET A 1 5.33 10.64 9.12
CA MET A 1 4.71 9.34 8.77
C MET A 1 4.19 9.31 7.33
N MET A 2 3.42 10.32 6.88
CA MET A 2 2.83 10.34 5.53
C MET A 2 3.86 10.30 4.37
N ILE A 3 5.04 10.92 4.52
CA ILE A 3 6.08 10.87 3.47
C ILE A 3 6.54 9.43 3.22
N VAL A 4 6.87 8.70 4.30
CA VAL A 4 7.31 7.30 4.23
C VAL A 4 6.19 6.41 3.68
N PHE A 5 4.95 6.65 4.13
CA PHE A 5 3.76 5.98 3.59
C PHE A 5 3.67 6.14 2.06
N CYS A 6 3.68 7.38 1.58
CA CYS A 6 3.56 7.68 0.16
C CYS A 6 4.73 7.12 -0.66
N PHE A 7 5.94 7.13 -0.10
CA PHE A 7 7.12 6.58 -0.78
C PHE A 7 7.02 5.07 -0.98
N LEU A 8 6.57 4.34 0.04
CA LEU A 8 6.32 2.89 -0.05
C LEU A 8 5.12 2.56 -0.93
N LEU A 9 4.13 3.45 -1.01
CA LEU A 9 2.90 3.24 -1.77
C LEU A 9 3.08 3.52 -3.29
N ALA A 10 3.97 4.44 -3.65
CA ALA A 10 4.25 4.83 -5.04
C ALA A 10 4.58 3.66 -5.99
N PRO A 11 5.52 2.75 -5.67
CA PRO A 11 5.82 1.59 -6.53
C PRO A 11 4.61 0.68 -6.78
N ILE A 12 3.71 0.52 -5.80
CA ILE A 12 2.48 -0.28 -5.96
C ILE A 12 1.54 0.36 -6.99
N PHE A 13 1.37 1.69 -6.94
CA PHE A 13 0.57 2.41 -7.93
C PHE A 13 1.16 2.31 -9.33
N SER A 14 2.48 2.48 -9.46
CA SER A 14 3.18 2.33 -10.73
C SER A 14 3.03 0.92 -11.28
N TYR A 15 3.17 -0.10 -10.43
CA TYR A 15 2.98 -1.50 -10.81
C TYR A 15 1.58 -1.77 -11.36
N VAL A 16 0.53 -1.36 -10.64
CA VAL A 16 -0.86 -1.55 -11.07
C VAL A 16 -1.15 -0.80 -12.37
N ARG A 17 -0.66 0.44 -12.50
CA ARG A 17 -0.80 1.22 -13.73
C ARG A 17 -0.12 0.55 -14.92
N LEU A 18 1.10 0.05 -14.74
CA LEU A 18 1.86 -0.62 -15.80
C LEU A 18 1.23 -1.95 -16.20
N LYS A 19 0.78 -2.76 -15.23
CA LYS A 19 0.14 -4.06 -15.49
C LYS A 19 -1.22 -3.91 -16.18
N ALA A 20 -2.02 -2.91 -15.77
CA ALA A 20 -3.36 -2.68 -16.29
C ALA A 20 -3.40 -1.75 -17.52
N ASN A 21 -2.28 -1.09 -17.86
CA ASN A 21 -2.19 -0.01 -18.86
C ASN A 21 -3.27 1.08 -18.70
N SER A 22 -3.72 1.33 -17.47
CA SER A 22 -4.84 2.22 -17.20
C SER A 22 -4.61 3.06 -15.94
N VAL A 23 -4.87 4.37 -16.06
CA VAL A 23 -4.84 5.32 -14.94
C VAL A 23 -6.05 5.14 -14.04
N ILE A 24 -7.17 4.65 -14.58
CA ILE A 24 -8.41 4.40 -13.83
C ILE A 24 -8.17 3.28 -12.80
N ALA A 25 -7.43 2.23 -13.16
CA ALA A 25 -7.09 1.15 -12.23
C ALA A 25 -6.31 1.66 -11.00
N ALA A 26 -5.33 2.54 -11.22
CA ALA A 26 -4.59 3.19 -10.14
C ALA A 26 -5.48 4.14 -9.30
N ALA A 27 -6.39 4.87 -9.94
CA ALA A 27 -7.33 5.75 -9.25
C ALA A 27 -8.32 4.98 -8.36
N ILE A 28 -8.85 3.85 -8.85
CA ILE A 28 -9.70 2.95 -8.07
C ILE A 28 -8.93 2.43 -6.87
N LEU A 29 -7.70 1.95 -7.04
CA LEU A 29 -6.87 1.49 -5.94
C LEU A 29 -6.68 2.58 -4.87
N ARG A 30 -6.42 3.83 -5.29
CA ARG A 30 -6.26 4.96 -4.36
C ARG A 30 -7.56 5.28 -3.62
N GLY A 31 -8.68 5.29 -4.34
CA GLY A 31 -10.01 5.54 -3.78
C GLY A 31 -10.41 4.46 -2.76
N SER A 32 -10.21 3.19 -3.11
CA SER A 32 -10.46 2.06 -2.22
C SER A 32 -9.61 2.12 -0.96
N LEU A 33 -8.34 2.49 -1.07
CA LEU A 33 -7.44 2.63 0.08
C LEU A 33 -7.92 3.75 1.02
N ASN A 34 -8.38 4.88 0.48
CA ASN A 34 -8.91 5.96 1.29
C ASN A 34 -10.21 5.57 2.00
N ALA A 35 -11.10 4.83 1.32
CA ALA A 35 -12.34 4.32 1.91
C ALA A 35 -12.08 3.30 3.05
N THR A 36 -11.08 2.44 2.91
CA THR A 36 -10.74 1.43 3.94
C THR A 36 -9.89 1.99 5.08
N THR A 37 -9.34 3.19 4.95
CA THR A 37 -8.54 3.80 6.01
C THR A 37 -9.36 4.07 7.27
N GLY A 38 -10.65 4.38 7.13
CA GLY A 38 -11.56 4.54 8.28
C GLY A 38 -11.80 3.24 9.05
N LEU A 39 -11.87 2.10 8.34
CA LEU A 39 -11.99 0.77 8.97
C LEU A 39 -10.77 0.45 9.84
N ALA A 40 -9.58 0.84 9.38
CA ALA A 40 -8.35 0.59 10.11
C ALA A 40 -8.24 1.37 11.44
N ILE A 41 -9.08 2.40 11.65
CA ILE A 41 -9.15 3.17 12.91
C ILE A 41 -10.22 2.56 13.85
N MET A 42 -11.31 2.02 13.30
CA MET A 42 -12.40 1.42 14.09
C MET A 42 -11.99 0.18 14.89
N VAL A 43 -10.98 -0.56 14.44
CA VAL A 43 -10.52 -1.82 15.09
C VAL A 43 -9.44 -1.55 16.16
N VAL A 44 -8.99 -0.29 16.31
CA VAL A 44 -7.87 0.07 17.17
C VAL A 44 -8.36 0.40 18.57
N LYS A 45 -8.34 -0.58 19.47
CA LYS A 45 -8.56 -0.34 20.89
C LYS A 45 -7.22 -0.09 21.60
N GLY A 46 -6.98 1.17 22.00
CA GLY A 46 -6.06 1.50 23.10
C GLY A 46 -4.55 1.48 22.83
N LYS A 47 -4.07 1.52 21.58
CA LYS A 47 -2.64 1.74 21.26
C LYS A 47 -2.48 3.07 20.53
N GLY A 48 -1.44 3.83 20.87
CA GLY A 48 -1.17 5.14 20.28
C GLY A 48 -0.89 5.06 18.77
N ASP A 49 -1.19 6.16 18.07
CA ASP A 49 -1.14 6.32 16.61
C ASP A 49 0.20 5.93 15.95
N LEU A 50 1.28 5.86 16.74
CA LEU A 50 2.60 5.50 16.24
C LEU A 50 2.70 4.03 15.80
N PHE A 51 2.02 3.13 16.52
CA PHE A 51 2.09 1.69 16.26
C PHE A 51 0.90 1.18 15.48
N VAL A 52 -0.26 1.83 15.62
CA VAL A 52 -1.51 1.35 15.03
C VAL A 52 -2.13 2.41 14.13
N GLY A 53 -2.58 1.96 12.97
CA GLY A 53 -3.13 2.81 11.91
C GLY A 53 -2.45 2.55 10.57
N VAL A 54 -3.10 3.02 9.49
CA VAL A 54 -2.62 2.83 8.10
C VAL A 54 -1.27 3.51 7.85
N THR A 55 -1.02 4.62 8.52
CA THR A 55 0.24 5.37 8.47
C THR A 55 1.19 5.03 9.62
N GLY A 56 0.81 4.08 10.50
CA GLY A 56 1.62 3.60 11.62
C GLY A 56 2.63 2.52 11.20
N ALA A 57 3.45 2.06 12.16
CA ALA A 57 4.46 1.02 11.92
C ALA A 57 3.88 -0.25 11.27
N ALA A 58 2.67 -0.67 11.70
CA ALA A 58 1.99 -1.82 11.11
C ALA A 58 1.72 -1.66 9.60
N GLY A 59 1.26 -0.47 9.17
CA GLY A 59 1.03 -0.15 7.76
C GLY A 59 2.33 -0.16 6.95
N PHE A 60 3.42 0.35 7.51
CA PHE A 60 4.73 0.33 6.84
C PHE A 60 5.26 -1.09 6.63
N ILE A 61 5.14 -1.97 7.64
CA ILE A 61 5.58 -3.36 7.53
C ILE A 61 4.81 -4.05 6.40
N VAL A 62 3.48 -3.87 6.33
CA VAL A 62 2.65 -4.44 5.26
C VAL A 62 3.07 -3.91 3.89
N LEU A 63 3.28 -2.59 3.74
CA LEU A 63 3.70 -2.00 2.47
C LEU A 63 5.09 -2.48 2.02
N VAL A 64 6.03 -2.69 2.95
CA VAL A 64 7.35 -3.26 2.63
C VAL A 64 7.22 -4.70 2.14
N ILE A 65 6.42 -5.52 2.83
CA ILE A 65 6.16 -6.90 2.43
C ILE A 65 5.54 -6.94 1.03
N ILE A 66 4.52 -6.13 0.75
CA ILE A 66 3.87 -6.09 -0.57
C ILE A 66 4.86 -5.69 -1.66
N ASN A 67 5.70 -4.67 -1.43
CA ASN A 67 6.72 -4.27 -2.40
C ASN A 67 7.73 -5.39 -2.65
N LEU A 68 8.17 -6.08 -1.60
CA LEU A 68 9.10 -7.20 -1.73
C LEU A 68 8.45 -8.36 -2.49
N SER A 69 7.18 -8.65 -2.23
CA SER A 69 6.42 -9.66 -2.98
C SER A 69 6.28 -9.30 -4.45
N ILE A 70 5.96 -8.04 -4.79
CA ILE A 70 5.90 -7.57 -6.18
C ILE A 70 7.28 -7.71 -6.84
N PHE A 71 8.35 -7.30 -6.16
CA PHE A 71 9.71 -7.40 -6.66
C PHE A 71 10.13 -8.84 -6.96
N ILE A 72 9.85 -9.77 -6.03
CA ILE A 72 10.14 -11.20 -6.22
C ILE A 72 9.27 -11.76 -7.35
N PHE A 73 7.98 -11.44 -7.38
CA PHE A 73 7.07 -11.95 -8.39
C PHE A 73 7.47 -11.52 -9.81
N GLU A 74 7.81 -10.26 -10.02
CA GLU A 74 8.32 -9.78 -11.31
C GLU A 74 9.70 -10.39 -11.60
N ARG A 75 10.61 -10.45 -10.62
CA ARG A 75 11.96 -10.99 -10.89
C ARG A 75 11.99 -12.48 -11.25
N PHE A 76 11.09 -13.29 -10.69
CA PHE A 76 11.14 -14.76 -10.82
C PHE A 76 10.05 -15.36 -11.72
N ILE A 77 8.86 -14.75 -11.80
CA ILE A 77 7.70 -15.33 -12.50
C ILE A 77 7.40 -14.57 -13.79
N ASN A 78 7.29 -13.24 -13.71
CA ASN A 78 7.04 -12.40 -14.87
C ASN A 78 8.34 -11.70 -15.28
N LYS A 79 9.17 -12.37 -16.08
CA LYS A 79 10.26 -11.71 -16.82
C LYS A 79 9.69 -10.72 -17.84
N VAL A 80 9.13 -9.62 -17.37
CA VAL A 80 8.81 -8.43 -18.16
C VAL A 80 10.07 -7.56 -18.23
#